data_AF-A0A923XJP2-F1
#
_entry.id   AF-A0A923XJP2-F1
#
_cell.length_a   1.000
_cell.length_b   1.000
_cell.length_c   1.000
_cell.angle_alpha   90.00
_cell.angle_beta   90.00
_cell.angle_gamma   90.00
#
_symmetry.space_group_name_H-M   'P 1'
#
loop_
_entity.id
_entity.type
_entity.pdbx_description
1 polymer ?
#
loop_
_entity_poly.entity_id
_entity_poly.type
_entity_poly.pdbx_seq_one_letter_code
_entity_poly.pdbx_strand_id
1 'polypeptide(L)'
;MIRVFKLLTPALLALPLVLVLGVARAETVVRYGISMADIPLTTGQPDRGAGAYQFTGHTLYDPLIAWEANIGTRPGKLIPGLATEWKVDAKDSKVWRFSLRKGVKFHDGSDFKADAVVWNLDKVLNDKAPQFDAKQSAQVRPRIPSIASFRKVDDYTVEITTKDVDALFPYQLPW
;
A
#
# COMPACT_ATOMS: atom_id res chain seq x y z
N MET A 1 -76.69 65.08 -13.44
CA MET A 1 -75.56 65.85 -14.00
C MET A 1 -74.46 64.85 -14.34
N ILE A 2 -74.11 64.76 -15.62
CA ILE A 2 -73.19 63.77 -16.22
C ILE A 2 -71.76 64.01 -15.75
N ARG A 3 -71.00 62.95 -15.46
CA ARG A 3 -69.55 62.88 -15.76
C ARG A 3 -69.03 61.44 -15.76
N VAL A 4 -68.73 60.99 -16.98
CA VAL A 4 -67.98 59.79 -17.36
C VAL A 4 -66.54 59.94 -16.89
N PHE A 5 -65.98 58.92 -16.22
CA PHE A 5 -64.53 58.80 -16.02
C PHE A 5 -64.01 57.56 -16.77
N LYS A 6 -63.03 57.81 -17.64
CA LYS A 6 -62.36 56.82 -18.48
C LYS A 6 -61.56 55.83 -17.61
N LEU A 7 -61.77 54.54 -17.82
CA LEU A 7 -60.89 53.47 -17.34
C LEU A 7 -59.57 53.54 -18.13
N LEU A 8 -58.47 53.82 -17.44
CA LEU A 8 -57.10 53.62 -17.93
C LEU A 8 -56.61 52.28 -17.39
N THR A 9 -56.53 51.28 -18.26
CA THR A 9 -55.94 49.98 -17.99
C THR A 9 -54.42 50.13 -17.91
N PRO A 10 -53.73 49.74 -16.82
CA PRO A 10 -52.28 49.68 -16.83
C PRO A 10 -51.85 48.40 -17.55
N ALA A 11 -51.19 48.54 -18.70
CA ALA A 11 -50.52 47.43 -19.35
C ALA A 11 -49.29 47.04 -18.52
N LEU A 12 -49.39 45.93 -17.77
CA LEU A 12 -48.24 45.30 -17.13
C LEU A 12 -47.29 44.77 -18.22
N LEU A 13 -46.14 45.41 -18.39
CA LEU A 13 -45.00 44.83 -19.11
C LEU A 13 -44.38 43.73 -18.23
N ALA A 14 -44.75 42.48 -18.50
CA ALA A 14 -44.10 41.32 -17.91
C ALA A 14 -42.72 41.12 -18.58
N LEU A 15 -41.64 41.43 -17.87
CA LEU A 15 -40.30 40.97 -18.24
C LEU A 15 -40.23 39.43 -18.05
N PRO A 16 -39.80 38.64 -19.04
CA PRO A 16 -39.56 37.23 -18.82
C PRO A 16 -38.31 37.08 -17.95
N LEU A 17 -38.49 36.62 -16.71
CA LEU A 17 -37.40 36.16 -15.86
C LEU A 17 -36.83 34.88 -16.48
N VAL A 18 -35.75 35.01 -17.26
CA VAL A 18 -35.01 33.85 -17.75
C VAL A 18 -34.31 33.21 -16.54
N LEU A 19 -34.91 32.17 -15.98
CA LEU A 19 -34.21 31.27 -15.08
C LEU A 19 -33.13 30.58 -15.91
N VAL A 20 -31.88 31.06 -15.80
CA VAL A 20 -30.72 30.26 -16.18
C VAL A 20 -30.63 29.15 -15.15
N LEU A 21 -31.29 28.02 -15.44
CA LEU A 21 -31.04 26.75 -14.76
C LEU A 21 -29.59 26.37 -15.08
N GLY A 22 -28.67 26.82 -14.24
CA GLY A 22 -27.29 26.36 -14.29
C GLY A 22 -27.30 24.84 -14.19
N VAL A 23 -26.91 24.17 -15.25
CA VAL A 23 -26.71 22.72 -15.23
C VAL A 23 -25.56 22.48 -14.26
N ALA A 24 -25.86 22.06 -13.03
CA ALA A 24 -24.85 21.65 -12.08
C ALA A 24 -24.11 20.45 -12.69
N ARG A 25 -22.94 20.69 -13.27
CA ARG A 25 -22.05 19.61 -13.69
C ARG A 25 -21.39 19.06 -12.44
N ALA A 26 -21.64 17.78 -12.16
CA ALA A 26 -20.89 17.05 -11.15
C ALA A 26 -19.40 17.17 -11.48
N GLU A 27 -18.60 17.58 -10.51
CA GLU A 27 -17.15 17.67 -10.64
C GLU A 27 -16.60 16.27 -10.92
N THR A 28 -16.01 16.07 -12.10
CA THR A 28 -15.45 14.77 -12.53
C THR A 28 -13.99 14.59 -12.10
N VAL A 29 -13.39 15.61 -11.49
CA VAL A 29 -11.98 15.62 -11.13
C VAL A 29 -11.85 15.51 -9.62
N VAL A 30 -11.44 14.33 -9.15
CA VAL A 30 -11.03 14.16 -7.75
C VAL A 30 -9.64 14.77 -7.60
N ARG A 31 -9.56 15.88 -6.85
CA ARG A 31 -8.30 16.44 -6.40
C ARG A 31 -8.03 15.93 -4.98
N TYR A 32 -6.99 15.13 -4.83
CA TYR A 32 -6.50 14.74 -3.51
C TYR A 32 -5.05 15.22 -3.36
N GLY A 33 -4.76 15.83 -2.21
CA GLY A 33 -3.41 16.21 -1.83
C GLY A 33 -2.77 15.09 -1.03
N ILE A 34 -1.56 14.69 -1.41
CA ILE A 34 -0.76 13.75 -0.63
C ILE A 34 0.62 14.36 -0.39
N SER A 35 1.16 14.19 0.81
CA SER A 35 2.52 14.63 1.09
C SER A 35 3.49 13.82 0.22
N MET A 36 4.11 14.47 -0.75
CA MET A 36 5.14 13.86 -1.62
C MET A 36 6.54 14.00 -1.03
N ALA A 37 6.76 15.01 -0.18
CA ALA A 37 8.04 15.25 0.44
C ALA A 37 8.19 14.30 1.63
N ASP A 38 8.79 13.15 1.38
CA ASP A 38 9.52 12.42 2.41
C ASP A 38 11.01 12.51 2.07
N ILE A 39 11.85 12.78 3.07
CA ILE A 39 13.27 12.49 2.97
C ILE A 39 13.34 11.06 3.49
N PRO A 40 13.49 10.04 2.61
CA PRO A 40 13.47 8.66 3.06
C PRO A 40 14.44 8.49 4.21
N LEU A 41 14.00 7.78 5.25
CA LEU A 41 14.95 7.31 6.24
C LEU A 41 16.03 6.55 5.47
N THR A 42 17.29 6.94 5.65
CA THR A 42 18.42 6.25 5.03
C THR A 42 18.52 4.79 5.50
N THR A 43 17.77 4.44 6.55
CA THR A 43 17.74 3.14 7.19
C THR A 43 16.52 2.30 6.82
N GLY A 44 15.71 2.62 5.81
CA GLY A 44 14.70 1.67 5.31
C GLY A 44 13.39 2.28 4.85
N GLN A 45 12.27 1.74 5.34
CA GLN A 45 10.95 2.08 4.84
C GLN A 45 10.61 3.56 5.12
N PRO A 46 9.90 4.25 4.22
CA PRO A 46 9.44 5.62 4.43
C PRO A 46 8.50 5.73 5.65
N ASP A 47 8.60 6.82 6.41
CA ASP A 47 7.85 7.01 7.66
C ASP A 47 6.75 8.08 7.61
N ARG A 48 6.66 8.86 6.52
CA ARG A 48 5.70 9.98 6.38
C ARG A 48 4.41 9.62 5.64
N GLY A 49 3.86 8.44 5.93
CA GLY A 49 2.54 8.01 5.48
C GLY A 49 2.52 7.37 4.09
N ALA A 50 1.31 7.09 3.58
CA ALA A 50 1.11 6.26 2.40
C ALA A 50 1.70 6.85 1.10
N GLY A 51 1.80 8.18 0.99
CA GLY A 51 2.35 8.82 -0.21
C GLY A 51 3.84 8.57 -0.38
N ALA A 52 4.59 8.65 0.71
CA ALA A 52 6.01 8.34 0.70
C ALA A 52 6.26 6.89 0.24
N TYR A 53 5.45 5.95 0.72
CA TYR A 53 5.51 4.56 0.33
C TYR A 53 5.24 4.36 -1.18
N GLN A 54 4.27 5.11 -1.75
CA GLN A 54 3.96 5.07 -3.18
C GLN A 54 5.10 5.59 -4.07
N PHE A 55 5.75 6.69 -3.69
CA PHE A 55 6.74 7.35 -4.55
C PHE A 55 8.19 6.91 -4.31
N THR A 56 8.52 6.44 -3.10
CA THR A 56 9.88 5.99 -2.75
C THR A 56 9.95 4.53 -2.34
N GLY A 57 8.99 4.03 -1.54
CA GLY A 57 9.00 2.64 -1.09
C GLY A 57 8.95 1.65 -2.26
N HIS A 58 7.88 1.72 -3.06
CA HIS A 58 7.68 0.83 -4.21
C HIS A 58 8.67 1.05 -5.37
N THR A 59 9.32 2.21 -5.45
CA THR A 59 10.26 2.51 -6.53
C THR A 59 11.68 2.08 -6.22
N LEU A 60 12.03 1.93 -4.93
CA LEU A 60 13.36 1.55 -4.46
C LEU A 60 13.46 0.10 -3.99
N TYR A 61 12.37 -0.45 -3.44
CA TYR A 61 12.35 -1.75 -2.78
C TYR A 61 11.28 -2.69 -3.35
N ASP A 62 11.63 -3.97 -3.45
CA ASP A 62 10.72 -5.03 -3.84
C ASP A 62 10.37 -5.93 -2.64
N PRO A 63 9.09 -6.31 -2.43
CA PRO A 63 8.69 -7.23 -1.37
C PRO A 63 8.90 -8.69 -1.76
N LEU A 64 8.83 -9.61 -0.77
CA LEU A 64 8.83 -11.05 -1.04
C LEU A 64 7.58 -11.47 -1.82
N ILE A 65 6.41 -10.98 -1.40
CA ILE A 65 5.11 -11.17 -2.05
C ILE A 65 4.59 -9.78 -2.43
N ALA A 66 4.01 -9.63 -3.61
CA ALA A 66 3.40 -8.38 -4.05
C ALA A 66 1.89 -8.52 -4.24
N TRP A 67 1.20 -7.39 -4.31
CA TRP A 67 -0.17 -7.33 -4.80
C TRP A 67 -0.19 -7.16 -6.32
N GLU A 68 -1.15 -7.81 -6.97
CA GLU A 68 -1.45 -7.57 -8.38
C GLU A 68 -1.88 -6.12 -8.60
N ALA A 69 -1.12 -5.37 -9.40
CA ALA A 69 -1.40 -3.98 -9.74
C ALA A 69 -2.38 -3.87 -10.93
N ASN A 70 -2.95 -2.66 -11.12
CA ASN A 70 -3.79 -2.30 -12.27
C ASN A 70 -5.08 -3.10 -12.42
N ILE A 71 -5.77 -3.39 -11.31
CA ILE A 71 -7.05 -4.10 -11.31
C ILE A 71 -8.20 -3.15 -10.96
N GLY A 72 -9.16 -3.00 -11.89
CA GLY A 72 -10.37 -2.18 -11.69
C GLY A 72 -11.68 -2.97 -11.59
N THR A 73 -11.66 -4.28 -11.83
CA THR A 73 -12.87 -5.09 -12.04
C THR A 73 -13.08 -6.22 -11.03
N ARG A 74 -12.09 -6.50 -10.17
CA ARG A 74 -12.13 -7.55 -9.15
C ARG A 74 -11.14 -7.27 -8.02
N PRO A 75 -11.18 -7.98 -6.87
CA PRO A 75 -10.11 -7.92 -5.89
C PRO A 75 -8.76 -8.33 -6.49
N GLY A 76 -7.70 -7.60 -6.10
CA GLY A 76 -6.33 -7.97 -6.41
C GLY A 76 -5.94 -9.28 -5.72
N LYS A 77 -4.99 -10.00 -6.30
CA LYS A 77 -4.45 -11.25 -5.74
C LYS A 77 -3.01 -11.04 -5.28
N LEU A 78 -2.55 -11.86 -4.36
CA LEU A 78 -1.13 -11.97 -4.05
C LEU A 78 -0.41 -12.61 -5.24
N ILE A 79 0.74 -12.06 -5.61
CA ILE A 79 1.58 -12.50 -6.71
C ILE A 79 3.04 -12.62 -6.26
N PRO A 80 3.86 -13.44 -6.94
CA PRO A 80 5.29 -13.50 -6.69
C PRO A 80 6.01 -12.16 -6.81
N GLY A 81 6.78 -11.80 -5.78
CA GLY A 81 7.75 -10.71 -5.81
C GLY A 81 9.18 -11.28 -5.90
N LEU A 82 9.99 -10.98 -4.89
CA LEU A 82 11.31 -11.59 -4.68
C LEU A 82 11.21 -13.08 -4.29
N ALA A 83 10.10 -13.53 -3.71
CA ALA A 83 9.79 -14.95 -3.58
C ALA A 83 8.95 -15.42 -4.78
N THR A 84 9.43 -16.46 -5.48
CA THR A 84 8.74 -17.05 -6.64
C THR A 84 7.63 -18.02 -6.23
N GLU A 85 7.74 -18.60 -5.04
CA GLU A 85 6.77 -19.54 -4.45
C GLU A 85 6.81 -19.39 -2.92
N TRP A 86 5.67 -19.60 -2.27
CA TRP A 86 5.57 -19.80 -0.83
C TRP A 86 4.56 -20.90 -0.53
N LYS A 87 4.87 -21.76 0.44
CA LYS A 87 4.00 -22.86 0.85
C LYS A 87 4.10 -23.17 2.32
N VAL A 88 3.01 -23.66 2.87
CA VAL A 88 2.97 -24.25 4.20
C VAL A 88 3.72 -25.59 4.17
N ASP A 89 4.49 -25.88 5.21
CA ASP A 89 5.17 -27.16 5.37
C ASP A 89 4.14 -28.27 5.60
N ALA A 90 4.34 -29.42 4.93
CA ALA A 90 3.40 -30.54 4.99
C ALA A 90 3.35 -31.22 6.36
N LYS A 91 4.39 -31.08 7.18
CA LYS A 91 4.50 -31.70 8.51
C LYS A 91 4.18 -30.73 9.64
N ASP A 92 4.35 -29.43 9.42
CA ASP A 92 4.04 -28.39 10.40
C ASP A 92 3.34 -27.19 9.74
N SER A 93 2.05 -27.04 10.02
CA SER A 93 1.22 -25.98 9.43
C SER A 93 1.54 -24.57 9.95
N LYS A 94 2.47 -24.42 10.89
CA LYS A 94 3.00 -23.12 11.33
C LYS A 94 4.22 -22.68 10.52
N VAL A 95 4.84 -23.59 9.76
CA VAL A 95 6.07 -23.29 9.01
C VAL A 95 5.71 -22.95 7.57
N TRP A 96 6.17 -21.78 7.11
CA TRP A 96 6.08 -21.34 5.73
C TRP A 96 7.46 -21.34 5.08
N ARG A 97 7.58 -21.95 3.91
CA ARG A 97 8.81 -22.00 3.11
C ARG A 97 8.66 -21.13 1.87
N PHE A 98 9.61 -20.21 1.69
CA PHE A 98 9.67 -19.26 0.58
C PHE A 98 10.84 -19.61 -0.32
N SER A 99 10.59 -19.78 -1.62
CA SER A 99 11.63 -19.94 -2.64
C SER A 99 11.93 -18.60 -3.27
N LEU A 100 13.20 -18.20 -3.23
CA LEU A 100 13.66 -16.88 -3.66
C LEU A 100 14.05 -16.86 -5.14
N ARG A 101 13.79 -15.73 -5.78
CA ARG A 101 14.17 -15.45 -7.16
C ARG A 101 15.70 -15.43 -7.30
N LYS A 102 16.21 -16.20 -8.25
CA LYS A 102 17.65 -16.25 -8.56
C LYS A 102 18.05 -15.12 -9.51
N GLY A 103 19.31 -14.69 -9.41
CA GLY A 103 19.90 -13.68 -10.30
C GLY A 103 19.49 -12.23 -9.99
N VAL A 104 18.75 -11.99 -8.91
CA VAL A 104 18.44 -10.63 -8.45
C VAL A 104 19.67 -10.03 -7.77
N LYS A 105 19.89 -8.74 -8.04
CA LYS A 105 20.99 -7.95 -7.46
C LYS A 105 20.44 -6.72 -6.78
N PHE A 106 21.09 -6.30 -5.72
CA PHE A 106 20.88 -4.98 -5.13
C PHE A 106 21.51 -3.90 -6.01
N HIS A 107 21.17 -2.64 -5.74
CA HIS A 107 21.65 -1.48 -6.49
C HIS A 107 23.18 -1.29 -6.43
N ASP A 108 23.85 -1.89 -5.43
CA ASP A 108 25.31 -1.90 -5.30
C ASP A 108 25.99 -3.07 -6.05
N GLY A 109 25.21 -3.93 -6.70
CA GLY A 109 25.68 -5.10 -7.46
C GLY A 109 25.78 -6.40 -6.65
N SER A 110 25.62 -6.34 -5.33
CA SER A 110 25.59 -7.52 -4.46
C SER A 110 24.38 -8.41 -4.77
N ASP A 111 24.52 -9.71 -4.50
CA ASP A 111 23.47 -10.68 -4.80
C ASP A 111 22.36 -10.67 -3.74
N PHE A 112 21.11 -10.76 -4.20
CA PHE A 112 19.98 -11.08 -3.31
C PHE A 112 19.97 -12.59 -3.01
N LYS A 113 19.97 -12.91 -1.71
CA LYS A 113 20.02 -14.26 -1.13
C LYS A 113 19.22 -14.33 0.17
N ALA A 114 18.99 -15.53 0.67
CA ALA A 114 18.28 -15.77 1.93
C ALA A 114 18.86 -15.01 3.14
N ASP A 115 20.17 -14.81 3.19
CA ASP A 115 20.81 -14.03 4.27
C ASP A 115 20.30 -12.59 4.32
N ALA A 116 20.02 -11.95 3.18
CA ALA A 116 19.48 -10.60 3.14
C ALA A 116 18.05 -10.53 3.72
N VAL A 117 17.24 -11.58 3.49
CA VAL A 117 15.89 -11.69 4.05
C VAL A 117 15.96 -11.85 5.57
N VAL A 118 16.81 -12.76 6.06
CA VAL A 118 17.00 -12.99 7.49
C VAL A 118 17.55 -11.72 8.16
N TRP A 119 18.54 -11.07 7.56
CA TRP A 119 19.12 -9.82 8.04
C TRP A 119 18.06 -8.72 8.19
N ASN A 120 17.15 -8.59 7.21
CA ASN A 120 16.07 -7.61 7.25
C ASN A 120 14.99 -7.93 8.28
N LEU A 121 14.67 -9.21 8.49
CA LEU A 121 13.76 -9.63 9.56
C LEU A 121 14.38 -9.40 10.95
N ASP A 122 15.67 -9.68 11.13
CA ASP A 122 16.41 -9.37 12.36
C ASP A 122 16.38 -7.88 12.68
N LYS A 123 16.59 -7.03 11.67
CA LYS A 123 16.54 -5.57 11.82
C LYS A 123 15.24 -5.05 12.44
N VAL A 124 14.11 -5.73 12.22
CA VAL A 124 12.79 -5.25 12.70
C VAL A 124 12.18 -6.11 13.80
N LEU A 125 12.64 -7.35 14.01
CA LEU A 125 12.07 -8.28 14.99
C LEU A 125 13.04 -8.71 16.10
N ASN A 126 14.35 -8.52 15.94
CA ASN A 126 15.37 -8.98 16.88
C ASN A 126 16.07 -7.79 17.53
N ASP A 127 15.65 -7.41 18.74
CA ASP A 127 16.20 -6.28 19.50
C ASP A 127 17.67 -6.43 19.91
N LYS A 128 18.24 -7.63 19.75
CA LYS A 128 19.65 -7.93 20.01
C LYS A 128 20.51 -7.94 18.75
N ALA A 129 19.92 -7.82 17.57
CA ALA A 129 20.66 -7.80 16.33
C ALA A 129 21.47 -6.50 16.19
N PRO A 130 22.72 -6.52 15.71
CA PRO A 130 23.52 -5.32 15.49
C PRO A 130 22.84 -4.29 14.58
N GLN A 131 22.04 -4.77 13.62
CA GLN A 131 21.30 -3.96 12.66
C GLN A 131 19.90 -3.58 13.13
N PHE A 132 19.50 -3.89 14.37
CA PHE A 132 18.16 -3.58 14.86
C PHE A 132 17.87 -2.07 14.79
N ASP A 133 16.74 -1.72 14.18
CA ASP A 133 16.27 -0.33 14.08
C ASP A 133 14.92 -0.23 14.79
N ALA A 134 14.91 0.45 15.95
CA ALA A 134 13.72 0.60 16.78
C ALA A 134 12.58 1.36 16.09
N LYS A 135 12.90 2.34 15.22
CA LYS A 135 11.88 3.11 14.48
C LYS A 135 11.23 2.25 13.41
N GLN A 136 12.04 1.52 12.64
CA GLN A 136 11.55 0.57 11.65
C GLN A 136 10.75 -0.56 12.31
N SER A 137 11.25 -1.10 13.43
CA SER A 137 10.53 -2.12 14.21
C SER A 137 9.15 -1.65 14.66
N ALA A 138 9.02 -0.43 15.20
CA ALA A 138 7.74 0.13 15.64
C ALA A 138 6.71 0.24 14.50
N GLN A 139 7.17 0.36 13.26
CA GLN A 139 6.32 0.47 12.07
C GLN A 139 6.02 -0.90 11.42
N VAL A 140 7.01 -1.78 11.30
CA VAL A 140 6.84 -3.08 10.62
C VAL A 140 6.16 -4.09 11.54
N ARG A 141 6.60 -4.20 12.79
CA ARG A 141 6.17 -5.28 13.72
C ARG A 141 4.66 -5.40 13.89
N PRO A 142 3.86 -4.31 13.94
CA PRO A 142 2.40 -4.41 13.97
C PRO A 142 1.76 -4.99 12.70
N ARG A 143 2.46 -4.96 11.55
CA ARG A 143 1.96 -5.49 10.26
C ARG A 143 2.23 -6.97 10.07
N ILE A 144 3.26 -7.50 10.74
CA ILE A 144 3.66 -8.91 10.71
C ILE A 144 3.51 -9.59 12.09
N PRO A 145 2.35 -9.48 12.77
CA PRO A 145 2.19 -9.93 14.15
C PRO A 145 2.37 -11.44 14.31
N SER A 146 2.20 -12.22 13.24
CA SER A 146 2.20 -13.68 13.31
C SER A 146 3.59 -14.30 13.37
N ILE A 147 4.67 -13.59 13.01
CA ILE A 147 6.01 -14.18 12.97
C ILE A 147 6.50 -14.53 14.39
N ALA A 148 6.89 -15.79 14.58
CA ALA A 148 7.53 -16.30 15.80
C ALA A 148 9.04 -16.45 15.63
N SER A 149 9.48 -17.00 14.50
CA SER A 149 10.90 -17.18 14.17
C SER A 149 11.09 -17.26 12.67
N PHE A 150 12.34 -17.12 12.23
CA PHE A 150 12.73 -17.21 10.83
C PHE A 150 14.15 -17.73 10.72
N ARG A 151 14.46 -18.43 9.63
CA ARG A 151 15.81 -18.91 9.35
C ARG A 151 16.07 -19.10 7.86
N LYS A 152 17.34 -19.01 7.50
CA LYS A 152 17.86 -19.48 6.23
C LYS A 152 17.87 -21.01 6.22
N VAL A 153 17.32 -21.62 5.17
CA VAL A 153 17.45 -23.07 4.91
C VAL A 153 18.61 -23.32 3.96
N ASP A 154 18.64 -22.54 2.88
CA ASP A 154 19.72 -22.48 1.90
C ASP A 154 19.75 -21.08 1.26
N ASP A 155 20.65 -20.85 0.31
CA ASP A 155 20.85 -19.55 -0.34
C ASP A 155 19.61 -18.94 -1.00
N TYR A 156 18.63 -19.76 -1.38
CA TYR A 156 17.41 -19.35 -2.07
C TYR A 156 16.14 -19.86 -1.38
N THR A 157 16.25 -20.28 -0.11
CA THR A 157 15.10 -20.76 0.65
C THR A 157 15.12 -20.18 2.06
N VAL A 158 14.01 -19.52 2.42
CA VAL A 158 13.79 -18.98 3.77
C VAL A 158 12.59 -19.69 4.39
N GLU A 159 12.71 -20.04 5.67
CA GLU A 159 11.57 -20.50 6.46
C GLU A 159 11.18 -19.46 7.49
N ILE A 160 9.87 -19.24 7.60
CA ILE A 160 9.26 -18.39 8.61
C ILE A 160 8.27 -19.25 9.37
N THR A 161 8.39 -19.28 10.70
CA THR A 161 7.47 -19.98 11.59
C THR A 161 6.52 -18.95 12.20
N THR A 162 5.22 -19.20 12.11
CA THR A 162 4.19 -18.38 12.74
C THR A 162 3.93 -18.84 14.18
N LYS A 163 3.42 -17.94 15.03
CA LYS A 163 3.05 -18.23 16.42
C LYS A 163 1.97 -19.30 16.50
N ASP A 164 0.98 -19.17 15.62
CA ASP A 164 -0.17 -20.06 15.46
C ASP A 164 -0.33 -20.45 13.99
N VAL A 165 -1.17 -21.45 13.70
CA VAL A 165 -1.50 -21.78 12.31
C VAL A 165 -2.25 -20.60 11.72
N ASP A 166 -1.64 -19.94 10.74
CA ASP A 166 -2.15 -18.72 10.14
C ASP A 166 -2.16 -18.83 8.62
N ALA A 167 -3.34 -19.15 8.08
CA ALA A 167 -3.56 -19.24 6.63
C ALA A 167 -3.50 -17.87 5.93
N LEU A 168 -3.64 -16.77 6.68
CA LEU A 168 -3.61 -15.41 6.16
C LEU A 168 -2.21 -14.79 6.21
N PHE A 169 -1.21 -15.52 6.73
CA PHE A 169 0.16 -15.03 6.86
C PHE A 169 0.73 -14.39 5.58
N PRO A 170 0.54 -14.94 4.36
CA PRO A 170 1.01 -14.30 3.12
C PRO A 170 0.50 -12.88 2.90
N TYR A 171 -0.66 -12.50 3.45
CA TYR A 171 -1.23 -11.16 3.34
C TYR A 171 -0.54 -10.12 4.24
N GLN A 172 0.31 -10.54 5.17
CA GLN A 172 1.08 -9.66 6.07
C GLN A 172 2.39 -9.15 5.43
N LEU A 173 2.85 -9.78 4.34
CA LEU A 173 4.16 -9.57 3.71
C LEU A 173 4.25 -8.58 2.53
N PRO A 174 3.16 -8.11 1.88
CA PRO A 174 3.27 -7.15 0.76
C PRO A 174 3.61 -5.70 1.10
N TRP A 175 4.16 -5.44 2.29
CA TRP A 175 4.45 -4.11 2.83
C TRP A 175 5.91 -3.98 3.25
#